data_AF-A0A7W0I540-F1
#
_entry.id   AF-A0A7W0I540-F1
#
_cell.length_a   1.000
_cell.length_b   1.000
_cell.length_c   1.000
_cell.angle_alpha   90.00
_cell.angle_beta   90.00
_cell.angle_gamma   90.00
#
_symmetry.space_group_name_H-M   'P 1'
#
loop_
_entity.id
_entity.type
_entity.pdbx_description
1 polymer ?
#
loop_
_entity_poly.entity_id
_entity_poly.type
_entity_poly.pdbx_seq_one_letter_code
_entity_poly.pdbx_strand_id
1 'polypeptide(L)'
;MVWTQWSLDRVIILLIGVAYLLLWIQVTLSHYRQNFHKKIMWSPVILSLLISFVSILCTLINRHGWYTAVHLIFWLGVLQGLIGFAFHLGGVRKRVGGFTLRNFLTGPPVLMPLLFSFLSILGLTAIYGG
;
A
#
# COMPACT_ATOMS: atom_id res chain seq x y z
N MET A 1 -5.11 26.40 -4.76
CA MET A 1 -4.17 25.34 -5.19
C MET A 1 -3.32 25.01 -3.98
N VAL A 2 -2.86 23.77 -3.84
CA VAL A 2 -2.05 23.35 -2.69
C VAL A 2 -0.60 23.77 -2.88
N TRP A 3 -0.06 23.52 -4.07
CA TRP A 3 1.31 23.85 -4.43
C TRP A 3 1.38 24.95 -5.49
N THR A 4 2.39 25.79 -5.42
CA THR A 4 2.74 26.78 -6.47
C THR A 4 3.80 26.24 -7.44
N GLN A 5 4.54 25.19 -7.05
CA GLN A 5 5.63 24.59 -7.81
C GLN A 5 5.70 23.07 -7.62
N TRP A 6 6.74 22.41 -8.13
CA TRP A 6 7.06 21.00 -7.83
C TRP A 6 7.95 20.92 -6.60
N SER A 7 7.35 21.12 -5.43
CA SER A 7 8.01 20.93 -4.15
C SER A 7 8.28 19.45 -3.86
N LEU A 8 9.19 19.17 -2.93
CA LEU A 8 9.64 17.81 -2.61
C LEU A 8 8.48 16.90 -2.17
N ASP A 9 7.57 17.40 -1.33
CA ASP A 9 6.38 16.68 -0.89
C ASP A 9 5.45 16.29 -2.05
N ARG A 10 5.23 17.21 -3.01
CA ARG A 10 4.46 16.94 -4.23
C ARG A 10 5.12 15.85 -5.08
N VAL A 11 6.44 15.89 -5.22
CA VAL A 11 7.20 14.86 -5.95
C VAL A 11 7.12 13.51 -5.22
N ILE A 12 7.27 13.49 -3.90
CA ILE A 12 7.15 12.27 -3.09
C ILE A 12 5.76 11.64 -3.24
N ILE A 13 4.68 12.43 -3.13
CA ILE A 13 3.32 11.93 -3.30
C ILE A 13 3.11 11.34 -4.70
N LEU A 14 3.66 11.97 -5.76
CA LEU A 14 3.59 11.43 -7.12
C LEU A 14 4.33 10.09 -7.24
N LEU A 15 5.56 10.02 -6.72
CA LEU A 15 6.37 8.81 -6.75
C LEU A 15 5.72 7.67 -5.97
N ILE A 16 5.10 7.97 -4.82
CA ILE A 16 4.32 7.00 -4.05
C ILE A 16 3.11 6.53 -4.85
N GLY A 17 2.41 7.42 -5.54
CA GLY A 17 1.31 7.05 -6.45
C GLY A 17 1.76 6.04 -7.51
N VAL A 18 2.89 6.30 -8.17
CA VAL A 18 3.49 5.37 -9.15
C VAL A 18 3.92 4.07 -8.48
N ALA A 19 4.54 4.12 -7.30
CA ALA A 19 4.93 2.93 -6.56
C ALA A 19 3.72 2.05 -6.20
N TYR A 20 2.58 2.65 -5.84
CA TYR A 20 1.33 1.93 -5.61
C TYR A 20 0.72 1.33 -6.87
N LEU A 21 0.93 1.93 -8.05
CA LEU A 21 0.51 1.33 -9.32
C LEU A 21 1.31 0.05 -9.60
N LEU A 22 2.63 0.09 -9.38
CA LEU A 22 3.49 -1.09 -9.50
C LEU A 22 3.14 -2.14 -8.45
N LEU A 23 2.87 -1.71 -7.22
CA LEU A 23 2.44 -2.58 -6.13
C LEU A 23 1.08 -3.21 -6.43
N TRP A 24 0.16 -2.48 -7.07
CA TRP A 24 -1.14 -3.00 -7.52
C TRP A 24 -0.95 -4.16 -8.50
N ILE A 25 -0.06 -4.02 -9.49
CA ILE A 25 0.27 -5.11 -10.41
C ILE A 25 0.83 -6.30 -9.63
N GLN A 26 1.83 -6.06 -8.77
CA GLN A 26 2.51 -7.10 -7.99
C GLN A 26 1.54 -7.87 -7.08
N VAL A 27 0.69 -7.17 -6.34
CA VAL A 27 -0.23 -7.74 -5.35
C VAL A 27 -1.37 -8.48 -6.05
N THR A 28 -1.84 -7.97 -7.19
CA THR A 28 -2.83 -8.64 -8.05
C THR A 28 -2.29 -9.97 -8.56
N LEU A 29 -1.09 -9.97 -9.16
CA LEU A 29 -0.47 -11.20 -9.68
C LEU A 29 -0.20 -12.21 -8.55
N SER A 30 0.29 -11.75 -7.40
CA SER A 30 0.60 -12.60 -6.25
C SER A 30 -0.64 -13.27 -5.66
N HIS A 31 -1.75 -12.54 -5.52
CA HIS A 31 -3.00 -13.10 -5.00
C HIS A 31 -3.78 -13.89 -6.06
N TYR A 32 -3.65 -13.55 -7.34
CA TYR A 32 -4.15 -14.34 -8.45
C TYR A 32 -3.51 -15.73 -8.48
N ARG A 33 -2.19 -15.83 -8.27
CA ARG A 33 -1.47 -17.11 -8.11
C ARG A 33 -2.00 -17.96 -6.94
N GLN A 34 -2.75 -17.37 -6.02
CA GLN A 34 -3.40 -18.03 -4.89
C GLN A 34 -4.93 -18.14 -5.07
N ASN A 35 -5.39 -17.96 -6.32
CA ASN A 35 -6.78 -18.01 -6.78
C ASN A 35 -7.75 -17.12 -6.00
N PHE A 36 -7.25 -16.06 -5.34
CA PHE A 36 -8.06 -15.22 -4.46
C PHE A 36 -8.97 -16.05 -3.50
N HIS A 37 -8.45 -17.17 -2.98
CA HIS A 37 -9.24 -18.15 -2.23
C HIS A 37 -9.96 -17.58 -0.99
N LYS A 38 -9.57 -16.39 -0.51
CA LYS A 38 -10.34 -15.60 0.46
C LYS A 38 -10.69 -14.24 -0.14
N LYS A 39 -11.96 -13.84 0.01
CA LYS A 39 -12.46 -12.53 -0.45
C LYS A 39 -11.63 -11.35 0.05
N ILE A 40 -11.10 -11.43 1.28
CA ILE A 40 -10.26 -10.37 1.87
C ILE A 40 -8.98 -10.07 1.06
N MET A 41 -8.50 -11.02 0.23
CA MET A 41 -7.33 -10.81 -0.63
C MET A 41 -7.56 -9.75 -1.72
N TRP A 42 -8.82 -9.40 -2.01
CA TRP A 42 -9.13 -8.28 -2.90
C TRP A 42 -8.94 -6.91 -2.26
N SER A 43 -8.95 -6.81 -0.92
CA SER A 43 -8.83 -5.50 -0.27
C SER A 43 -7.50 -4.78 -0.56
N PRO A 44 -6.30 -5.42 -0.50
CA PRO A 44 -5.07 -4.74 -0.89
C PRO A 44 -4.99 -4.46 -2.40
N VAL A 45 -5.66 -5.24 -3.26
CA VAL A 45 -5.73 -4.98 -4.71
C VAL A 45 -6.52 -3.71 -4.99
N ILE A 46 -7.74 -3.61 -4.47
CA ILE A 46 -8.60 -2.44 -4.70
C ILE A 46 -7.96 -1.20 -4.08
N LEU A 47 -7.46 -1.32 -2.85
CA LEU A 47 -6.92 -0.15 -2.14
C LEU A 47 -5.60 0.34 -2.72
N SER A 48 -4.68 -0.53 -3.17
CA SER A 48 -3.44 -0.06 -3.82
C SER A 48 -3.73 0.71 -5.10
N LEU A 49 -4.68 0.24 -5.91
CA LEU A 49 -5.10 0.96 -7.11
C LEU A 49 -5.69 2.33 -6.77
N LEU A 50 -6.55 2.38 -5.73
CA LEU A 50 -7.16 3.63 -5.29
C LEU A 50 -6.12 4.62 -4.74
N ILE A 51 -5.16 4.16 -3.92
CA ILE A 51 -4.05 4.99 -3.42
C ILE A 51 -3.23 5.55 -4.59
N SER A 52 -2.91 4.71 -5.58
CA SER A 52 -2.22 5.14 -6.79
C SER A 52 -2.95 6.28 -7.49
N PHE A 53 -4.23 6.08 -7.84
CA PHE A 53 -5.01 7.10 -8.54
C PHE A 53 -5.18 8.39 -7.73
N VAL A 54 -5.54 8.28 -6.45
CA VAL A 54 -5.77 9.45 -5.59
C VAL A 54 -4.48 10.25 -5.42
N SER A 55 -3.32 9.59 -5.26
CA SER A 55 -2.03 10.26 -5.13
C SER A 55 -1.62 10.96 -6.43
N ILE A 56 -1.69 10.26 -7.58
CA ILE A 56 -1.35 10.85 -8.88
C ILE A 56 -2.27 12.04 -9.18
N LEU A 57 -3.58 11.85 -9.08
CA LEU A 57 -4.56 12.90 -9.37
C LEU A 57 -4.42 14.10 -8.44
N CYS A 58 -4.08 13.90 -7.16
CA CYS A 58 -3.78 15.00 -6.25
C CYS A 58 -2.64 15.88 -6.77
N THR A 59 -1.54 15.26 -7.21
CA THR A 59 -0.39 16.02 -7.71
C THR A 59 -0.64 16.70 -9.06
N LEU A 60 -1.50 16.13 -9.91
CA LEU A 60 -1.83 16.71 -11.22
C LEU A 60 -2.91 17.79 -11.13
N ILE A 61 -3.98 17.55 -10.38
CA ILE A 61 -5.14 18.45 -10.26
C ILE A 61 -4.87 19.58 -9.25
N ASN A 62 -4.04 19.34 -8.23
CA ASN A 62 -3.55 20.36 -7.28
C ASN A 62 -4.68 21.17 -6.60
N ARG A 63 -5.68 20.46 -6.06
CA ARG A 63 -6.81 21.04 -5.31
C ARG A 63 -6.87 20.48 -3.89
N HIS A 64 -7.32 21.31 -2.94
CA HIS A 64 -7.40 20.93 -1.52
C HIS A 64 -8.21 19.66 -1.27
N GLY A 65 -9.32 19.45 -2.00
CA GLY A 65 -10.12 18.22 -1.86
C GLY A 65 -9.33 16.93 -2.14
N TRP A 66 -8.45 16.95 -3.15
CA TRP A 66 -7.59 15.80 -3.45
C TRP A 66 -6.48 15.64 -2.41
N TYR A 67 -5.97 16.73 -1.85
CA TYR A 67 -4.99 16.68 -0.77
C TYR A 67 -5.56 16.04 0.50
N THR A 68 -6.78 16.42 0.88
CA THR A 68 -7.52 15.75 1.96
C THR A 68 -7.75 14.27 1.65
N ALA A 69 -8.11 13.92 0.41
CA ALA A 69 -8.29 12.53 0.01
C ALA A 69 -7.00 11.71 0.13
N VAL A 70 -5.85 12.25 -0.30
CA VAL A 70 -4.53 11.60 -0.16
C VAL A 70 -4.18 11.38 1.30
N HIS A 71 -4.42 12.37 2.16
CA HIS A 71 -4.18 12.23 3.60
C HIS A 71 -4.98 11.07 4.20
N LEU A 72 -6.29 11.02 3.93
CA LEU A 72 -7.15 9.94 4.43
C LEU A 72 -6.74 8.58 3.87
N ILE A 73 -6.40 8.51 2.58
CA ILE A 73 -6.12 7.23 1.93
C ILE A 73 -4.77 6.63 2.32
N PHE A 74 -3.77 7.46 2.66
CA PHE A 74 -2.54 6.94 3.22
C PHE A 74 -2.76 6.32 4.60
N TRP A 75 -3.58 6.92 5.48
CA TRP A 75 -3.95 6.26 6.74
C TRP A 75 -4.65 4.92 6.52
N LEU A 76 -5.55 4.82 5.54
CA LEU A 76 -6.15 3.54 5.14
C LEU A 76 -5.09 2.55 4.66
N GLY A 77 -4.09 3.00 3.90
CA GLY A 77 -3.00 2.14 3.44
C GLY A 77 -2.10 1.64 4.58
N VAL A 78 -1.84 2.46 5.60
CA VAL A 78 -1.16 2.01 6.84
C VAL A 78 -1.94 0.86 7.48
N LEU A 79 -3.24 1.06 7.72
CA LEU A 79 -4.10 0.05 8.34
C LEU A 79 -4.17 -1.23 7.50
N GLN A 80 -4.32 -1.10 6.18
CA GLN A 80 -4.40 -2.24 5.26
C GLN A 80 -3.14 -3.10 5.30
N GLY A 81 -1.95 -2.49 5.34
CA GLY A 81 -0.70 -3.23 5.42
C GLY A 81 -0.52 -3.96 6.76
N LEU A 82 -0.91 -3.33 7.88
CA LEU A 82 -0.89 -3.97 9.21
C LEU A 82 -1.87 -5.15 9.30
N ILE A 83 -3.09 -4.98 8.79
CA ILE A 83 -4.09 -6.05 8.70
C ILE A 83 -3.56 -7.19 7.82
N GLY A 84 -3.01 -6.87 6.65
CA GLY A 84 -2.41 -7.84 5.74
C GLY A 84 -1.25 -8.60 6.38
N PHE A 85 -0.41 -7.91 7.15
CA PHE A 85 0.70 -8.51 7.90
C PHE A 85 0.21 -9.56 8.90
N ALA A 86 -0.82 -9.24 9.69
CA ALA A 86 -1.41 -10.19 10.63
C ALA A 86 -1.97 -11.44 9.91
N PHE A 87 -2.65 -11.26 8.78
CA PHE A 87 -3.12 -12.40 7.97
C PHE A 87 -1.96 -13.23 7.39
N HIS A 88 -0.90 -12.59 6.91
CA HIS A 88 0.27 -13.28 6.36
C HIS A 88 1.02 -14.06 7.44
N LEU A 89 1.21 -13.49 8.65
CA LEU A 89 1.75 -14.22 9.80
C LEU A 89 0.88 -15.42 10.16
N GLY A 90 -0.44 -15.22 10.20
CA GLY A 90 -1.38 -16.32 10.44
C GLY A 90 -1.26 -17.42 9.39
N GLY A 91 -0.98 -17.06 8.14
CA GLY A 91 -0.71 -18.00 7.05
C GLY A 91 0.59 -18.80 7.23
N VAL A 92 1.67 -18.14 7.66
CA VAL A 92 2.94 -18.82 8.00
C VAL A 92 2.73 -19.79 9.17
N ARG A 93 2.08 -19.33 10.26
CA ARG A 93 1.84 -20.14 11.46
C ARG A 93 1.06 -21.43 11.19
N LYS A 94 0.13 -21.41 10.24
CA LYS A 94 -0.71 -22.57 9.89
C LYS A 94 0.02 -23.66 9.12
N ARG A 95 1.22 -23.41 8.61
CA ARG A 95 2.02 -24.43 7.92
C ARG A 95 2.64 -25.41 8.92
N VAL A 96 2.89 -26.62 8.47
CA VAL A 96 3.57 -27.65 9.28
C VAL A 96 4.93 -27.10 9.73
N GLY A 97 5.21 -27.23 11.03
CA GLY A 97 6.40 -26.67 11.69
C GLY A 97 6.24 -25.20 12.15
N GLY A 98 5.14 -24.51 11.84
CA GLY A 98 4.88 -23.16 12.36
C GLY A 98 5.88 -22.11 11.86
N PHE A 99 6.41 -21.29 12.77
CA PHE A 99 7.35 -20.20 12.45
C PHE A 99 8.77 -20.71 12.22
N THR A 100 8.98 -21.34 11.06
CA THR A 100 10.31 -21.71 10.57
C THR A 100 10.74 -20.79 9.43
N LEU A 101 12.05 -20.59 9.26
CA LEU A 101 12.59 -19.82 8.12
C LEU A 101 12.05 -20.35 6.78
N ARG A 102 11.96 -21.69 6.63
CA ARG A 102 11.37 -22.32 5.45
C ARG A 102 9.94 -21.85 5.19
N ASN A 103 9.10 -21.73 6.22
CA ASN A 103 7.72 -21.27 6.06
C ASN A 103 7.62 -19.76 5.79
N PHE A 104 8.57 -18.95 6.26
CA PHE A 104 8.65 -17.54 5.85
C PHE A 104 9.07 -17.38 4.38
N LEU A 105 9.97 -18.24 3.87
CA LEU A 105 10.44 -18.20 2.49
C LEU A 105 9.43 -18.79 1.48
N THR A 106 8.69 -19.82 1.88
CA THR A 106 7.75 -20.53 0.99
C THR A 106 6.28 -20.17 1.22
N GLY A 107 6.00 -19.45 2.30
CA GLY A 107 4.65 -19.01 2.70
C GLY A 107 4.23 -17.68 2.11
N PRO A 108 3.12 -17.11 2.61
CA PRO A 108 2.73 -15.75 2.26
C PRO A 108 3.85 -14.76 2.65
N PRO A 109 4.24 -13.84 1.75
CA PRO A 109 5.36 -12.94 2.01
C PRO A 109 4.96 -11.90 3.06
N VAL A 110 5.48 -12.02 4.29
CA VAL A 110 5.09 -11.13 5.41
C VAL A 110 5.59 -9.69 5.25
N LEU A 111 6.68 -9.47 4.52
CA LEU A 111 7.23 -8.13 4.30
C LEU A 111 6.42 -7.31 3.27
N MET A 112 5.67 -7.96 2.38
CA MET A 112 4.91 -7.25 1.34
C MET A 112 3.78 -6.38 1.93
N PRO A 113 2.94 -6.86 2.87
CA PRO A 113 2.02 -5.99 3.58
C PRO A 113 2.69 -4.87 4.38
N LEU A 114 3.88 -5.11 4.95
CA LEU A 114 4.62 -4.05 5.65
C LEU A 114 5.14 -2.98 4.70
N LEU A 115 5.60 -3.35 3.50
CA LEU A 115 5.96 -2.41 2.44
C LEU A 115 4.75 -1.55 2.04
N PHE A 116 3.55 -2.15 2.00
CA PHE A 116 2.30 -1.42 1.79
C PHE A 116 2.11 -0.34 2.86
N SER A 117 2.24 -0.66 4.15
CA SER A 117 2.15 0.37 5.20
C SER A 117 3.27 1.41 5.10
N PHE A 118 4.50 0.98 4.80
CA PHE A 118 5.67 1.85 4.73
C PHE A 118 5.53 2.95 3.67
N LEU A 119 5.07 2.60 2.46
CA LEU A 119 4.83 3.59 1.41
C LEU A 119 3.76 4.63 1.82
N SER A 120 2.71 4.18 2.51
CA SER A 120 1.70 5.10 3.06
C SER A 120 2.28 6.01 4.15
N ILE A 121 3.11 5.47 5.05
CA ILE A 121 3.79 6.26 6.09
C ILE A 121 4.70 7.32 5.45
N LEU A 122 5.48 6.95 4.43
CA LEU A 122 6.28 7.92 3.67
C LEU A 122 5.41 9.03 3.06
N GLY A 123 4.22 8.68 2.56
CA GLY A 123 3.26 9.64 2.03
C GLY A 123 2.74 10.58 3.11
N LEU A 124 2.44 10.06 4.30
CA LEU A 124 2.06 10.88 5.46
C LEU A 124 3.21 11.79 5.91
N THR A 125 4.47 11.34 5.87
CA THR A 125 5.61 12.22 6.18
C THR A 125 5.76 13.37 5.19
N ALA A 126 5.40 13.18 3.91
CA ALA A 126 5.35 14.28 2.96
C ALA A 126 4.24 15.28 3.27
N ILE A 127 3.12 14.83 3.85
CA ILE A 127 1.98 15.68 4.23
C ILE A 127 2.25 16.48 5.51
N TYR A 128 2.89 15.85 6.51
CA TYR A 128 3.12 16.44 7.83
C TYR A 128 4.49 17.09 8.00
N GLY A 129 5.47 16.69 7.20
CA GLY A 129 6.85 17.19 7.26
C GLY A 129 7.19 18.20 6.18
N GLY A 130 6.25 18.52 5.29
CA GLY A 130 6.35 19.54 4.25
C GLY A 130 5.80 20.90 4.68
#